data_AF-A0A377TKB1-F1
#
_entry.id   AF-A0A377TKB1-F1
#
_cell.length_a   1.000
_cell.length_b   1.000
_cell.length_c   1.000
_cell.angle_alpha   90.00
_cell.angle_beta   90.00
_cell.angle_gamma   90.00
#
_symmetry.space_group_name_H-M   'P 1'
#
loop_
_entity.id
_entity.type
_entity.pdbx_description
1 polymer ?
#
loop_
_entity_poly.entity_id
_entity_poly.type
_entity_poly.pdbx_seq_one_letter_code
_entity_poly.pdbx_strand_id
1 'polypeptide(L)' 'MLFTAMDGSEMPGVIREVNGDSITVDFNHPLAGRTVHFDIEVLEIDPALEE' A
#
# COMPACT_ATOMS: atom_id res chain seq x y z
N MET A 1 2.12 -9.47 7.33
CA MET A 1 1.12 -10.51 6.98
C MET A 1 0.21 -9.94 5.92
N LEU A 2 -0.41 -10.79 5.10
CA LEU A 2 -1.40 -10.36 4.12
C LEU A 2 -2.79 -10.45 4.76
N PHE A 3 -3.60 -9.41 4.58
CA PHE A 3 -4.97 -9.31 5.07
C PHE A 3 -5.92 -9.13 3.89
N THR A 4 -7.09 -9.76 3.92
CA THR A 4 -8.09 -9.64 2.85
C THR A 4 -8.88 -8.34 3.03
N ALA A 5 -8.85 -7.48 2.02
CA ALA A 5 -9.64 -6.26 1.95
C ALA A 5 -11.07 -6.56 1.47
N MET A 6 -11.97 -5.57 1.59
CA MET A 6 -13.40 -5.73 1.25
C MET A 6 -13.64 -6.05 -0.23
N ASP A 7 -12.74 -5.65 -1.12
CA ASP A 7 -12.77 -5.94 -2.55
C ASP A 7 -12.17 -7.31 -2.91
N GLY A 8 -11.72 -8.08 -1.91
CA GLY A 8 -11.07 -9.37 -2.09
C GLY A 8 -9.57 -9.29 -2.38
N SER A 9 -8.99 -8.10 -2.47
CA SER A 9 -7.54 -7.92 -2.65
C SER A 9 -6.77 -8.22 -1.35
N GLU A 10 -5.48 -8.55 -1.50
CA GLU A 10 -4.59 -8.76 -0.36
C GLU A 10 -3.81 -7.49 -0.04
N MET A 11 -3.90 -7.03 1.21
CA MET A 11 -3.22 -5.85 1.71
C MET A 11 -2.11 -6.24 2.70
N PRO A 12 -0.88 -5.72 2.55
CA PRO A 12 0.17 -5.93 3.52
C PRO A 12 -0.14 -5.12 4.80
N GLY A 13 -0.14 -5.81 5.94
CA GLY A 13 -0.24 -5.20 7.26
C GLY A 13 0.89 -5.67 8.20
N VAL A 14 1.33 -4.77 9.08
CA VAL A 14 2.36 -5.01 10.09
C VAL A 14 1.74 -4.96 11.48
N ILE A 15 1.96 -5.99 12.30
CA ILE A 15 1.52 -5.97 13.69
C ILE A 15 2.40 -5.01 14.48
N ARG A 16 1.80 -4.00 15.11
CA ARG A 16 2.49 -3.03 15.97
C ARG A 16 2.52 -3.48 17.42
N GLU A 17 1.41 -4.04 17.90
CA GLU A 17 1.25 -4.40 19.31
C GLU A 17 0.23 -5.53 19.48
N VAL A 18 0.43 -6.35 20.50
CA VAL A 18 -0.47 -7.44 20.89
C VAL A 18 -0.82 -7.26 22.36
N ASN A 19 -2.09 -6.97 22.65
CA ASN A 19 -2.63 -6.69 23.97
C ASN A 19 -3.73 -7.70 24.32
N GLY A 20 -3.32 -8.86 24.81
CA GLY A 20 -4.24 -9.96 25.15
C GLY A 20 -5.05 -10.37 23.92
N ASP A 21 -6.34 -10.05 23.94
CA ASP A 21 -7.27 -10.38 22.87
C ASP A 21 -7.34 -9.33 21.74
N SER A 22 -6.63 -8.21 21.87
CA SER A 22 -6.60 -7.13 20.87
C SER A 22 -5.25 -7.02 20.20
N ILE A 23 -5.23 -6.83 18.88
CA ILE A 23 -4.02 -6.66 18.09
C ILE A 23 -4.10 -5.34 17.33
N THR A 24 -3.09 -4.50 17.48
CA THR A 24 -2.95 -3.28 16.69
C THR A 24 -2.19 -3.60 15.41
N VAL A 25 -2.83 -3.37 14.26
CA VAL A 25 -2.28 -3.61 12.93
C VAL A 25 -2.13 -2.28 12.19
N ASP A 26 -0.97 -2.07 11.60
CA ASP A 26 -0.63 -0.92 10.77
C ASP A 26 -0.72 -1.31 9.29
N PHE A 27 -1.58 -0.62 8.56
CA PHE A 27 -1.81 -0.79 7.12
C PHE A 27 -1.20 0.35 6.29
N ASN A 28 -0.39 1.21 6.90
CA ASN A 28 0.31 2.23 6.13
C ASN A 28 1.28 1.58 5.13
N HIS A 29 1.43 2.24 3.98
CA HIS A 29 2.45 1.86 3.01
C HIS A 29 3.84 1.84 3.67
N PRO A 30 4.76 0.91 3.32
CA PRO A 30 6.08 0.83 3.95
C PRO A 30 6.92 2.13 3.88
N LEU A 31 6.62 2.99 2.90
CA LEU A 31 7.27 4.29 2.71
C LEU A 31 6.47 5.48 3.29
N ALA A 32 5.37 5.25 4.01
CA ALA A 32 4.57 6.31 4.61
C ALA A 32 5.41 7.18 5.56
N GLY A 33 5.30 8.50 5.42
CA GLY A 33 6.04 9.47 6.22
C GLY A 33 7.53 9.62 5.87
N ARG A 34 8.03 8.92 4.84
CA ARG A 34 9.41 9.06 4.35
C ARG A 34 9.47 10.01 3.16
N THR A 35 10.51 10.84 3.10
CA THR A 35 10.84 11.57 1.87
C THR A 35 11.35 10.58 0.84
N VAL A 36 10.71 10.55 -0.32
CA VAL A 36 11.00 9.64 -1.42
C VAL A 36 11.60 10.42 -2.58
N HIS A 37 12.71 9.91 -3.12
CA HIS A 37 13.34 10.41 -4.33
C HIS A 37 13.10 9.40 -5.44
N PHE A 38 12.46 9.84 -6.53
CA PHE A 38 12.18 9.01 -7.68
C PHE A 38 12.94 9.55 -8.89
N ASP A 39 13.65 8.66 -9.58
CA ASP A 39 14.14 8.89 -10.93
C ASP A 39 13.17 8.19 -11.88
N ILE A 40 12.50 8.97 -12.72
CA ILE A 40 11.46 8.48 -13.63
C ILE A 40 11.90 8.74 -15.06
N GLU A 41 11.87 7.70 -15.88
CA GLU A 41 12.04 7.78 -17.33
C GLU A 41 10.69 7.48 -17.99
N VAL A 42 10.22 8.39 -18.84
CA VAL A 42 8.97 8.20 -19.58
C VAL A 42 9.31 7.42 -20.85
N LEU A 43 8.88 6.17 -20.90
CA LEU A 43 9.14 5.28 -22.04
C LEU A 43 8.15 5.50 -23.19
N GLU A 44 6.87 5.65 -22.86
CA GLU A 44 5.80 5.81 -23.84
C GLU A 44 4.59 6.49 -23.16
N ILE A 45 3.77 7.19 -23.96
CA ILE A 45 2.52 7.80 -23.49
C ILE A 45 1.42 7.32 -24.44
N ASP A 46 0.52 6.48 -23.93
CA ASP A 46 -0.69 6.10 -24.65
C ASP A 46 -1.72 7.25 -24.60
N PRO A 47 -2.07 7.86 -25.74
CA PRO A 47 -3.12 8.87 -25.76
C PRO A 47 -4.46 8.22 -25.39
N ALA A 48 -5.19 8.85 -24.46
CA ALA A 48 -6.54 8.40 -24.12
C ALA A 48 -7.42 8.46 -25.38
N LEU A 49 -8.12 7.36 -25.68
CA LEU A 49 -9.16 7.36 -26.70
C LEU A 49 -10.31 8.26 -26.19
N GLU A 50 -10.65 9.29 -26.96
CA GLU A 50 -11.87 10.08 -26.73
C GLU A 50 -13.08 9.16 -26.98
N GLU A 51 -14.01 9.07 -26.00
CA GLU A 51 -15.26 8.31 -26.11
C GLU A 51 -16.26 8.93 -27.10
#